data_AF-A0A1Q6PTR5-F1
#
_entry.id   AF-A0A1Q6PTR5-F1
#
_cell.length_a   1.000
_cell.length_b   1.000
_cell.length_c   1.000
_cell.angle_alpha   90.00
_cell.angle_beta   90.00
_cell.angle_gamma   90.00
#
_symmetry.space_group_name_H-M   'P 1'
#
loop_
_entity.id
_entity.type
_entity.pdbx_description
1 polymer ?
#
loop_
_entity_poly.entity_id
_entity_poly.type
_entity_poly.pdbx_seq_one_letter_code
_entity_poly.pdbx_strand_id
1 'polypeptide(L)'
;MSERINMPFTGEHFAAWCEKMVGQPYWYGSCVYKCTQNLLDRKAKQYPAHYGSSRTARYRDDIAKKKVCADCVGLIKGYNWTNGGQGVIESIGTDKTFSSKYGGHGCPDKSANGMSSYAKSKGCAWGTMDTLPEVPGIALRFDGHVGVYVGNGYAVEERGFNYGCVKTKVSSRKWTHWYQLPFVDYGDAVFTGGGATKPDTPASEYRLGTRTLKNGSKGTDVKALQEFLLQLGYNLPRYGADGDFGGETETALKRFQARTGLTQDGVYGGDTHKALMDAVADHDAGKEPAEPDEPSGPSSAKRVRIVCDGGTVNIRVGNGTQYKRIAAAKDGTSFEWVATAENGWHAVVMNGRVGWVSGKYSKTE
;
A
#
# COMPACT_ATOMS: atom_id res chain seq x y z
N MET A 1 29.94 10.78 9.05
CA MET A 1 29.37 10.23 7.80
C MET A 1 28.85 8.83 8.11
N SER A 2 27.58 8.45 8.04
CA SER A 2 26.32 9.10 7.66
C SER A 2 25.21 8.13 8.09
N GLU A 3 24.13 8.65 8.66
CA GLU A 3 22.97 7.96 9.21
C GLU A 3 22.19 7.12 8.17
N ARG A 4 22.58 5.86 7.93
CA ARG A 4 21.71 4.87 7.25
C ARG A 4 21.88 3.47 7.85
N ILE A 5 21.37 3.26 9.06
CA ILE A 5 21.50 1.96 9.76
C ILE A 5 20.34 0.98 9.49
N ASN A 6 19.19 1.38 8.93
CA ASN A 6 18.17 0.40 8.54
C ASN A 6 17.59 0.78 7.18
N MET A 7 18.04 0.11 6.12
CA MET A 7 17.36 0.16 4.84
C MET A 7 16.01 -0.55 5.02
N PRO A 8 14.87 0.15 4.86
CA PRO A 8 13.57 -0.45 5.10
C PRO A 8 13.34 -1.49 4.02
N PHE A 9 13.18 -2.77 4.39
CA PHE A 9 12.78 -3.84 3.47
C PHE A 9 11.31 -3.72 3.09
N THR A 10 10.82 -2.50 2.85
CA THR A 10 9.41 -2.24 2.61
C THR A 10 9.01 -2.50 1.17
N GLY A 11 7.71 -2.67 0.94
CA GLY A 11 7.12 -2.81 -0.39
C GLY A 11 7.49 -1.64 -1.33
N GLU A 12 7.47 -0.40 -0.82
CA GLU A 12 7.83 0.80 -1.59
C GLU A 12 9.31 0.83 -1.94
N HIS A 13 10.17 0.51 -0.97
CA HIS A 13 11.61 0.45 -1.23
C HIS A 13 11.94 -0.62 -2.26
N PHE A 14 11.31 -1.80 -2.13
CA PHE A 14 11.49 -2.89 -3.09
C PHE A 14 11.00 -2.50 -4.49
N ALA A 15 9.81 -1.90 -4.61
CA ALA A 15 9.27 -1.42 -5.87
C ALA A 15 10.18 -0.36 -6.51
N ALA A 16 10.62 0.64 -5.74
CA ALA A 16 11.53 1.68 -6.21
C ALA A 16 12.88 1.11 -6.67
N TRP A 17 13.39 0.08 -5.98
CA TRP A 17 14.59 -0.63 -6.42
C TRP A 17 14.35 -1.39 -7.74
N CYS A 18 13.21 -2.09 -7.88
CA CYS A 18 12.84 -2.76 -9.12
C CYS A 18 12.76 -1.78 -10.31
N GLU A 19 12.21 -0.59 -10.13
CA GLU A 19 12.17 0.43 -11.19
C GLU A 19 13.57 0.82 -11.68
N LYS A 20 14.56 0.91 -10.77
CA LYS A 20 15.96 1.19 -11.14
C LYS A 20 16.66 0.04 -11.88
N MET A 21 16.10 -1.16 -11.83
CA MET A 21 16.60 -2.33 -12.54
C MET A 21 16.11 -2.41 -13.99
N VAL A 22 15.15 -1.59 -14.40
CA VAL A 22 14.64 -1.56 -15.79
C VAL A 22 15.80 -1.30 -16.77
N GLY A 23 15.88 -2.11 -17.84
CA GLY A 23 16.96 -2.07 -18.83
C GLY A 23 18.20 -2.88 -18.46
N GLN A 24 18.20 -3.59 -17.33
CA GLN A 24 19.19 -4.63 -17.04
C GLN A 24 18.86 -5.94 -17.79
N PRO A 25 19.86 -6.74 -18.17
CA PRO A 25 19.67 -7.95 -18.96
C PRO A 25 19.16 -9.16 -18.17
N TYR A 26 18.32 -9.96 -18.84
CA TYR A 26 17.88 -11.25 -18.35
C TYR A 26 18.93 -12.33 -18.61
N TRP A 27 19.38 -13.02 -17.56
CA TRP A 27 20.25 -14.20 -17.65
C TRP A 27 19.61 -15.37 -16.89
N TYR A 28 19.30 -16.47 -17.57
CA TYR A 28 18.59 -17.59 -16.97
C TYR A 28 19.36 -18.20 -15.79
N GLY A 29 18.69 -18.43 -14.66
CA GLY A 29 19.27 -19.01 -13.46
C GLY A 29 20.17 -18.07 -12.67
N SER A 30 20.01 -16.75 -12.81
CA SER A 30 20.81 -15.73 -12.13
C SER A 30 19.99 -14.93 -11.12
N CYS A 31 20.63 -14.44 -10.04
CA CYS A 31 19.96 -13.80 -8.91
C CYS A 31 20.61 -12.44 -8.59
N VAL A 32 20.56 -11.50 -9.55
CA VAL A 32 21.22 -10.19 -9.50
C VAL A 32 22.73 -10.35 -9.31
N TYR A 33 23.41 -10.72 -10.38
CA TYR A 33 24.86 -10.88 -10.41
C TYR A 33 25.49 -9.86 -11.34
N LYS A 34 26.74 -9.48 -11.06
CA LYS A 34 27.56 -8.73 -12.01
C LYS A 34 27.81 -9.60 -13.25
N CYS A 35 27.53 -9.05 -14.44
CA CYS A 35 27.84 -9.73 -15.69
C CYS A 35 29.36 -9.85 -15.83
N THR A 36 29.88 -11.08 -15.84
CA THR A 36 31.31 -11.38 -16.00
C THR A 36 31.48 -12.61 -16.89
N GLN A 37 32.66 -12.77 -17.49
CA GLN A 37 32.97 -13.97 -18.28
C GLN A 37 32.87 -15.24 -17.42
N ASN A 38 33.40 -15.20 -16.19
CA ASN A 38 33.29 -16.31 -15.24
C ASN A 38 31.83 -16.67 -14.91
N LEU A 39 30.94 -15.68 -14.81
CA LEU A 39 29.51 -15.95 -14.63
C LEU A 39 28.91 -16.63 -15.87
N LEU A 40 29.23 -16.11 -17.06
CA LEU A 40 28.76 -16.65 -18.32
C LEU A 40 29.18 -18.11 -18.48
N ASP A 41 30.45 -18.44 -18.26
CA ASP A 41 30.99 -19.79 -18.42
C ASP A 41 30.32 -20.78 -17.45
N ARG A 42 30.14 -20.39 -16.18
CA ARG A 42 29.43 -21.22 -15.20
C ARG A 42 27.99 -21.45 -15.60
N LYS A 43 27.28 -20.42 -16.06
CA LYS A 43 25.86 -20.54 -16.42
C LYS A 43 25.66 -21.30 -17.73
N ALA A 44 26.58 -21.17 -18.69
CA ALA A 44 26.58 -21.98 -19.89
C ALA A 44 26.79 -23.47 -19.60
N LYS A 45 27.67 -23.81 -18.63
CA LYS A 45 27.83 -25.20 -18.17
C LYS A 45 26.58 -25.71 -17.45
N GLN A 46 25.93 -24.87 -16.64
CA GLN A 46 24.77 -25.25 -15.84
C GLN A 46 23.48 -25.37 -16.69
N TYR A 47 23.32 -24.50 -17.70
CA TYR A 47 22.10 -24.36 -18.49
C TYR A 47 22.39 -24.20 -19.99
N PRO A 48 23.02 -25.19 -20.65
CA PRO A 48 23.53 -25.04 -22.02
C PRO A 48 22.47 -24.58 -23.04
N ALA A 49 21.22 -25.02 -22.89
CA ALA A 49 20.10 -24.61 -23.75
C ALA A 49 19.78 -23.11 -23.70
N HIS A 50 20.13 -22.43 -22.60
CA HIS A 50 19.86 -21.00 -22.42
C HIS A 50 21.02 -20.10 -22.83
N TYR A 51 22.21 -20.66 -23.02
CA TYR A 51 23.46 -19.92 -23.29
C TYR A 51 24.12 -20.34 -24.61
N GLY A 52 23.31 -20.74 -25.60
CA GLY A 52 23.80 -21.15 -26.92
C GLY A 52 24.54 -20.04 -27.67
N SER A 53 25.29 -20.45 -28.70
CA SER A 53 26.19 -19.59 -29.49
C SER A 53 25.51 -18.36 -30.11
N SER A 54 24.23 -18.47 -30.52
CA SER A 54 23.45 -17.36 -31.07
C SER A 54 23.21 -16.21 -30.08
N ARG A 55 23.42 -16.44 -28.78
CA ARG A 55 23.20 -15.45 -27.71
C ARG A 55 24.50 -14.81 -27.21
N THR A 56 25.66 -15.40 -27.53
CA THR A 56 26.95 -15.05 -26.93
C THR A 56 27.34 -13.58 -27.14
N ALA A 57 27.00 -12.99 -28.30
CA ALA A 57 27.29 -11.58 -28.57
C ALA A 57 26.62 -10.64 -27.54
N ARG A 58 25.36 -10.91 -27.19
CA ARG A 58 24.61 -10.10 -26.20
C ARG A 58 25.21 -10.25 -24.81
N TYR A 59 25.60 -11.45 -24.40
CA TYR A 59 26.26 -11.66 -23.11
C TYR A 59 27.59 -10.92 -23.02
N ARG A 60 28.39 -10.91 -24.09
CA ARG A 60 29.63 -10.13 -24.13
C ARG A 60 29.39 -8.63 -24.04
N ASP A 61 28.34 -8.13 -24.70
CA ASP A 61 27.94 -6.72 -24.60
C ASP A 61 27.48 -6.35 -23.17
N ASP A 62 26.68 -7.20 -22.53
CA ASP A 62 26.26 -7.04 -21.13
C ASP A 62 27.47 -6.96 -20.18
N ILE A 63 28.48 -7.83 -20.39
CA ILE A 63 29.75 -7.83 -19.64
C ILE A 63 30.52 -6.53 -19.88
N ALA A 64 30.70 -6.12 -21.14
CA ALA A 64 31.44 -4.92 -21.51
C ALA A 64 30.80 -3.65 -20.92
N LYS A 65 29.46 -3.60 -20.89
CA LYS A 65 28.68 -2.51 -20.29
C LYS A 65 28.57 -2.60 -18.77
N LYS A 66 29.25 -3.57 -18.14
CA LYS A 66 29.31 -3.77 -16.69
C LYS A 66 27.90 -3.85 -16.08
N LYS A 67 26.98 -4.52 -16.78
CA LYS A 67 25.59 -4.69 -16.36
C LYS A 67 25.47 -5.67 -15.19
N VAL A 68 24.30 -5.69 -14.56
CA VAL A 68 23.89 -6.75 -13.63
C VAL A 68 22.76 -7.55 -14.25
N CYS A 69 22.66 -8.83 -13.94
CA CYS A 69 21.67 -9.71 -14.55
C CYS A 69 20.89 -10.53 -13.53
N ALA A 70 19.62 -10.77 -13.82
CA ALA A 70 18.75 -11.66 -13.05
C ALA A 70 17.86 -12.47 -14.00
N ASP A 71 17.23 -13.53 -13.47
CA ASP A 71 15.98 -14.04 -14.03
C ASP A 71 14.77 -13.51 -13.24
N CYS A 72 13.55 -13.95 -13.60
CA CYS A 72 12.29 -13.49 -13.00
C CYS A 72 12.28 -13.52 -11.47
N VAL A 73 12.43 -14.70 -10.87
CA VAL A 73 12.49 -14.86 -9.41
C VAL A 73 13.83 -14.39 -8.85
N GLY A 74 14.88 -14.41 -9.66
CA GLY A 74 16.21 -13.90 -9.35
C GLY A 74 16.23 -12.41 -9.02
N LEU A 75 15.33 -11.61 -9.60
CA LEU A 75 15.16 -10.20 -9.25
C LEU A 75 14.73 -10.04 -7.78
N ILE A 76 13.70 -10.81 -7.37
CA ILE A 76 13.19 -10.84 -5.99
C ILE A 76 14.26 -11.36 -5.04
N LYS A 77 14.89 -12.50 -5.36
CA LYS A 77 15.96 -13.08 -4.54
C LYS A 77 17.14 -12.12 -4.42
N GLY A 78 17.54 -11.49 -5.52
CA GLY A 78 18.68 -10.60 -5.57
C GLY A 78 18.52 -9.35 -4.72
N TYR A 79 17.35 -8.70 -4.72
CA TYR A 79 17.04 -7.60 -3.79
C TYR A 79 17.31 -8.00 -2.33
N ASN A 80 16.78 -9.16 -1.92
CA ASN A 80 16.94 -9.66 -0.56
C ASN A 80 18.38 -10.09 -0.28
N TRP A 81 19.01 -10.84 -1.18
CA TRP A 81 20.34 -11.39 -0.95
C TRP A 81 21.45 -10.33 -0.97
N THR A 82 21.20 -9.19 -1.60
CA THR A 82 22.13 -8.05 -1.67
C THR A 82 21.82 -6.95 -0.68
N ASN A 83 21.10 -7.28 0.40
CA ASN A 83 20.75 -6.36 1.47
C ASN A 83 20.00 -5.12 0.95
N GLY A 84 18.91 -5.29 0.20
CA GLY A 84 18.11 -4.20 -0.36
C GLY A 84 18.67 -3.59 -1.65
N GLY A 85 19.80 -4.11 -2.15
CA GLY A 85 20.28 -3.84 -3.50
C GLY A 85 20.88 -2.45 -3.74
N GLN A 86 21.16 -1.66 -2.70
CA GLN A 86 21.83 -0.36 -2.85
C GLN A 86 23.20 -0.50 -3.54
N GLY A 87 24.03 -1.46 -3.09
CA GLY A 87 25.32 -1.74 -3.72
C GLY A 87 25.20 -2.26 -5.16
N VAL A 88 24.08 -2.93 -5.50
CA VAL A 88 23.80 -3.34 -6.88
C VAL A 88 23.66 -2.11 -7.76
N ILE A 89 22.84 -1.14 -7.37
CA ILE A 89 22.61 0.08 -8.14
C ILE A 89 23.92 0.84 -8.37
N GLU A 90 24.75 0.98 -7.33
CA GLU A 90 26.05 1.65 -7.43
C GLU A 90 27.05 0.92 -8.33
N SER A 91 26.88 -0.39 -8.50
CA SER A 91 27.75 -1.20 -9.36
C SER A 91 27.42 -1.08 -10.84
N ILE A 92 26.19 -0.71 -11.22
CA ILE A 92 25.77 -0.73 -12.62
C ILE A 92 26.62 0.24 -13.44
N GLY A 93 27.25 -0.24 -14.51
CA GLY A 93 28.11 0.58 -15.37
C GLY A 93 29.49 0.89 -14.78
N THR A 94 29.81 0.41 -13.57
CA THR A 94 31.09 0.68 -12.88
C THR A 94 31.84 -0.62 -12.59
N ASP A 95 33.09 -0.51 -12.12
CA ASP A 95 33.88 -1.66 -11.64
C ASP A 95 33.59 -2.01 -10.16
N LYS A 96 32.69 -1.26 -9.50
CA LYS A 96 32.31 -1.57 -8.13
C LYS A 96 31.67 -2.96 -8.06
N THR A 97 31.92 -3.65 -6.97
CA THR A 97 31.29 -4.92 -6.63
C THR A 97 30.27 -4.71 -5.50
N PHE A 98 29.44 -5.72 -5.27
CA PHE A 98 28.50 -5.73 -4.16
C PHE A 98 28.45 -7.12 -3.53
N SER A 99 28.15 -7.16 -2.24
CA SER A 99 28.00 -8.41 -1.50
C SER A 99 26.63 -9.02 -1.75
N SER A 100 26.58 -10.34 -1.84
CA SER A 100 25.36 -11.13 -1.89
C SER A 100 25.47 -12.30 -0.93
N LYS A 101 24.46 -12.51 -0.09
CA LYS A 101 24.35 -13.62 0.85
C LYS A 101 23.21 -14.53 0.43
N TYR A 102 23.52 -15.78 0.10
CA TYR A 102 22.50 -16.79 -0.20
C TYR A 102 21.53 -16.93 0.98
N GLY A 103 20.23 -16.89 0.71
CA GLY A 103 19.22 -16.91 1.77
C GLY A 103 19.11 -15.60 2.57
N GLY A 104 19.76 -14.52 2.12
CA GLY A 104 19.76 -13.23 2.79
C GLY A 104 18.34 -12.72 3.07
N HIS A 105 18.15 -12.12 4.25
CA HIS A 105 16.86 -11.60 4.72
C HIS A 105 15.71 -12.62 4.72
N GLY A 106 16.04 -13.90 4.92
CA GLY A 106 15.05 -14.97 5.00
C GLY A 106 14.42 -15.37 3.66
N CYS A 107 14.87 -14.76 2.54
CA CYS A 107 14.38 -15.11 1.21
C CYS A 107 15.01 -16.42 0.72
N PRO A 108 14.25 -17.52 0.57
CA PRO A 108 14.80 -18.82 0.20
C PRO A 108 15.17 -18.90 -1.29
N ASP A 109 15.99 -19.87 -1.66
CA ASP A 109 16.19 -20.22 -3.07
C ASP A 109 15.05 -21.11 -3.56
N LYS A 110 14.15 -20.51 -4.34
CA LYS A 110 12.99 -21.17 -4.95
C LYS A 110 12.83 -20.72 -6.39
N SER A 111 12.15 -21.54 -7.18
CA SER A 111 11.63 -21.17 -8.51
C SER A 111 10.48 -20.15 -8.37
N ALA A 112 10.03 -19.55 -9.47
CA ALA A 112 8.87 -18.64 -9.47
C ALA A 112 7.62 -19.29 -8.84
N ASN A 113 7.27 -20.49 -9.27
CA ASN A 113 6.16 -21.26 -8.69
C ASN A 113 6.43 -21.63 -7.23
N GLY A 114 7.66 -22.08 -6.92
CA GLY A 114 8.04 -22.45 -5.57
C GLY A 114 7.99 -21.29 -4.59
N MET A 115 8.29 -20.05 -5.03
CA MET A 115 8.21 -18.85 -4.21
C MET A 115 6.76 -18.52 -3.87
N SER A 116 5.83 -18.66 -4.81
CA SER A 116 4.40 -18.50 -4.56
C SER A 116 3.89 -19.53 -3.54
N SER A 117 4.21 -20.82 -3.73
CA SER A 117 3.84 -21.87 -2.76
C SER A 117 4.46 -21.64 -1.38
N TYR A 118 5.72 -21.18 -1.34
CA TYR A 118 6.40 -20.85 -0.09
C TYR A 118 5.71 -19.70 0.64
N ALA A 119 5.40 -18.59 -0.04
CA ALA A 119 4.67 -17.48 0.54
C ALA A 119 3.33 -17.93 1.12
N LYS A 120 2.54 -18.71 0.36
CA LYS A 120 1.28 -19.28 0.86
C LYS A 120 1.49 -20.14 2.12
N SER A 121 2.52 -20.98 2.16
CA SER A 121 2.85 -21.79 3.34
C SER A 121 3.28 -20.96 4.56
N LYS A 122 3.66 -19.69 4.36
CA LYS A 122 3.97 -18.73 5.41
C LYS A 122 2.77 -17.90 5.85
N GLY A 123 1.57 -18.20 5.36
CA GLY A 123 0.34 -17.46 5.69
C GLY A 123 0.23 -16.10 5.00
N CYS A 124 1.06 -15.84 3.99
CA CYS A 124 0.99 -14.61 3.20
C CYS A 124 -0.32 -14.51 2.42
N ALA A 125 -0.86 -13.29 2.34
CA ALA A 125 -2.02 -12.99 1.51
C ALA A 125 -1.69 -13.19 0.02
N TRP A 126 -2.69 -13.64 -0.74
CA TRP A 126 -2.57 -13.89 -2.18
C TRP A 126 -3.95 -13.92 -2.81
N GLY A 127 -4.10 -13.47 -4.06
CA GLY A 127 -5.39 -13.46 -4.72
C GLY A 127 -5.28 -13.61 -6.23
N THR A 128 -6.43 -13.71 -6.90
CA THR A 128 -6.55 -13.60 -8.36
C THR A 128 -6.44 -12.13 -8.79
N MET A 129 -6.14 -11.85 -10.06
CA MET A 129 -5.84 -10.48 -10.52
C MET A 129 -7.00 -9.48 -10.41
N ASP A 130 -8.24 -9.94 -10.38
CA ASP A 130 -9.45 -9.14 -10.10
C ASP A 130 -9.46 -8.56 -8.68
N THR A 131 -8.65 -9.11 -7.78
CA THR A 131 -8.49 -8.66 -6.39
C THR A 131 -7.14 -8.00 -6.13
N LEU A 132 -6.41 -7.60 -7.17
CA LEU A 132 -5.08 -6.99 -7.04
C LEU A 132 -5.15 -5.71 -6.17
N PRO A 133 -4.47 -5.66 -5.01
CA PRO A 133 -4.46 -4.46 -4.18
C PRO A 133 -3.45 -3.43 -4.71
N GLU A 134 -3.70 -2.16 -4.43
CA GLU A 134 -2.77 -1.06 -4.74
C GLU A 134 -1.63 -1.02 -3.71
N VAL A 135 -0.80 -2.06 -3.69
CA VAL A 135 0.29 -2.22 -2.72
C VAL A 135 1.59 -2.58 -3.46
N PRO A 136 2.51 -1.62 -3.63
CA PRO A 136 3.79 -1.87 -4.26
C PRO A 136 4.61 -2.97 -3.56
N GLY A 137 5.42 -3.69 -4.34
CA GLY A 137 6.32 -4.73 -3.84
C GLY A 137 5.68 -6.11 -3.70
N ILE A 138 4.37 -6.28 -3.97
CA ILE A 138 3.78 -7.61 -4.09
C ILE A 138 4.23 -8.31 -5.37
N ALA A 139 4.27 -9.64 -5.34
CA ALA A 139 4.60 -10.43 -6.50
C ALA A 139 3.36 -10.67 -7.36
N LEU A 140 3.49 -10.53 -8.68
CA LEU A 140 2.50 -10.95 -9.68
C LEU A 140 3.02 -12.20 -10.38
N ARG A 141 2.16 -13.19 -10.64
CA ARG A 141 2.59 -14.43 -11.29
C ARG A 141 1.62 -14.96 -12.33
N PHE A 142 2.17 -15.79 -13.20
CA PHE A 142 1.48 -16.87 -13.88
C PHE A 142 2.34 -18.13 -13.76
N ASP A 143 2.00 -19.23 -14.44
CA ASP A 143 2.81 -20.45 -14.32
C ASP A 143 4.22 -20.27 -14.91
N GLY A 144 5.24 -20.55 -14.08
CA GLY A 144 6.64 -20.44 -14.46
C GLY A 144 7.24 -19.02 -14.44
N HIS A 145 6.48 -17.98 -14.09
CA HIS A 145 6.95 -16.59 -14.16
C HIS A 145 6.43 -15.71 -13.03
N VAL A 146 7.25 -14.74 -12.64
CA VAL A 146 6.93 -13.77 -11.58
C VAL A 146 7.48 -12.38 -11.93
N GLY A 147 6.72 -11.34 -11.58
CA GLY A 147 7.13 -9.95 -11.59
C GLY A 147 6.75 -9.27 -10.27
N VAL A 148 7.07 -7.99 -10.13
CA VAL A 148 6.82 -7.19 -8.94
C VAL A 148 5.88 -6.05 -9.32
N TYR A 149 4.77 -5.91 -8.61
CA TYR A 149 3.87 -4.77 -8.77
C TYR A 149 4.56 -3.50 -8.24
N VAL A 150 4.56 -2.43 -9.03
CA VAL A 150 5.22 -1.16 -8.67
C VAL A 150 4.23 0.00 -8.54
N GLY A 151 2.94 -0.33 -8.47
CA GLY A 151 1.85 0.64 -8.32
C GLY A 151 1.30 1.17 -9.65
N ASN A 152 0.15 1.84 -9.57
CA ASN A 152 -0.55 2.52 -10.66
C ASN A 152 -0.80 1.64 -11.90
N GLY A 153 -1.06 0.34 -11.70
CA GLY A 153 -1.32 -0.62 -12.78
C GLY A 153 -0.07 -1.07 -13.53
N TYR A 154 1.13 -0.90 -12.97
CA TYR A 154 2.39 -1.35 -13.57
C TYR A 154 3.12 -2.42 -12.76
N ALA A 155 3.85 -3.27 -13.47
CA ALA A 155 4.75 -4.24 -12.88
C ALA A 155 6.15 -4.15 -13.52
N VAL A 156 7.17 -4.49 -12.75
CA VAL A 156 8.52 -4.72 -13.25
C VAL A 156 8.77 -6.23 -13.30
N GLU A 157 9.30 -6.72 -14.41
CA GLU A 157 9.62 -8.13 -14.58
C GLU A 157 10.89 -8.33 -15.41
N GLU A 158 11.68 -9.32 -15.03
CA GLU A 158 12.74 -9.90 -15.86
C GLU A 158 12.09 -10.82 -16.90
N ARG A 159 11.61 -10.24 -18.00
CA ARG A 159 10.66 -10.87 -18.93
C ARG A 159 11.24 -12.03 -19.75
N GLY A 160 12.56 -12.06 -19.91
CA GLY A 160 13.27 -13.08 -20.68
C GLY A 160 14.39 -12.50 -21.53
N PHE A 161 15.18 -13.37 -22.15
CA PHE A 161 16.42 -13.01 -22.84
C PHE A 161 16.28 -11.85 -23.84
N ASN A 162 15.24 -11.85 -24.67
CA ASN A 162 15.03 -10.81 -25.70
C ASN A 162 14.64 -9.43 -25.14
N TYR A 163 14.24 -9.36 -23.87
CA TYR A 163 13.66 -8.16 -23.27
C TYR A 163 14.51 -7.60 -22.14
N GLY A 164 15.02 -8.47 -21.25
CA GLY A 164 15.59 -8.05 -19.97
C GLY A 164 14.52 -7.64 -18.96
N CYS A 165 14.94 -6.80 -18.02
CA CYS A 165 14.09 -6.17 -17.02
C CYS A 165 13.29 -5.03 -17.67
N VAL A 166 11.97 -5.13 -17.60
CA VAL A 166 11.05 -4.18 -18.24
C VAL A 166 9.92 -3.78 -17.29
N LYS A 167 9.42 -2.56 -17.46
CA LYS A 167 8.17 -2.10 -16.84
C LYS A 167 7.02 -2.33 -17.82
N THR A 168 6.00 -3.08 -17.41
CA THR A 168 4.85 -3.45 -18.24
C THR A 168 3.55 -3.02 -17.57
N LYS A 169 2.54 -2.67 -18.36
CA LYS A 169 1.17 -2.49 -17.84
C LYS A 169 0.65 -3.84 -17.39
N VAL A 170 0.11 -3.94 -16.17
CA VAL A 170 -0.46 -5.18 -15.63
C VAL A 170 -1.51 -5.77 -16.58
N SER A 171 -2.38 -4.93 -17.14
CA SER A 171 -3.42 -5.33 -18.09
C SER A 171 -2.90 -5.87 -19.44
N SER A 172 -1.64 -5.61 -19.79
CA SER A 172 -1.01 -6.10 -21.03
C SER A 172 -0.35 -7.47 -20.88
N ARG A 173 -0.39 -8.04 -19.67
CA ARG A 173 0.34 -9.26 -19.30
C ARG A 173 -0.62 -10.36 -18.86
N LYS A 174 -0.12 -11.59 -18.84
CA LYS A 174 -0.90 -12.81 -18.56
C LYS A 174 -0.91 -13.15 -17.06
N TRP A 175 -0.82 -12.14 -16.19
CA TRP A 175 -0.82 -12.37 -14.75
C TRP A 175 -2.12 -13.07 -14.35
N THR A 176 -2.03 -14.07 -13.49
CA THR A 176 -3.20 -14.83 -13.01
C THR A 176 -3.42 -14.62 -11.52
N HIS A 177 -2.36 -14.39 -10.75
CA HIS A 177 -2.44 -14.20 -9.30
C HIS A 177 -1.40 -13.20 -8.82
N TRP A 178 -1.70 -12.59 -7.67
CA TRP A 178 -0.75 -11.84 -6.86
C TRP A 178 -0.52 -12.53 -5.52
N TYR A 179 0.61 -12.28 -4.87
CA TYR A 179 0.90 -12.74 -3.51
C TYR A 179 1.93 -11.84 -2.81
N GLN A 180 1.81 -11.73 -1.49
CA GLN A 180 2.80 -11.10 -0.63
C GLN A 180 4.08 -11.95 -0.55
N LEU A 181 5.21 -11.29 -0.33
CA LEU A 181 6.47 -11.94 -0.02
C LEU A 181 6.73 -11.87 1.49
N PRO A 182 7.01 -12.99 2.18
CA PRO A 182 7.12 -13.04 3.65
C PRO A 182 8.33 -12.29 4.24
N PHE A 183 9.21 -11.78 3.37
CA PHE A 183 10.44 -11.07 3.71
C PHE A 183 10.40 -9.60 3.25
N VAL A 184 9.24 -9.13 2.79
CA VAL A 184 8.98 -7.72 2.48
C VAL A 184 8.00 -7.20 3.52
N ASP A 185 8.34 -6.07 4.11
CA ASP A 185 7.47 -5.35 5.04
C ASP A 185 6.46 -4.52 4.24
N TYR A 186 5.18 -4.81 4.40
CA TYR A 186 4.11 -4.04 3.73
C TYR A 186 3.45 -3.03 4.67
N GLY A 187 3.98 -2.83 5.88
CA GLY A 187 3.42 -1.95 6.88
C GLY A 187 1.96 -2.28 7.18
N ASP A 188 1.12 -1.24 7.19
CA ASP A 188 -0.32 -1.34 7.45
C ASP A 188 -1.16 -1.63 6.19
N ALA A 189 -0.52 -2.07 5.08
CA ALA A 189 -1.22 -2.32 3.83
C ALA A 189 -2.33 -3.36 3.96
N VAL A 190 -3.40 -3.13 3.19
CA VAL A 190 -4.64 -3.92 3.20
C VAL A 190 -4.67 -4.82 1.98
N PHE A 191 -4.87 -6.11 2.20
CA PHE A 191 -4.85 -7.11 1.15
C PHE A 191 -6.24 -7.73 1.02
N THR A 192 -6.88 -7.49 -0.12
CA THR A 192 -8.32 -7.74 -0.32
C THR A 192 -8.64 -9.03 -1.09
N GLY A 193 -7.64 -9.88 -1.37
CA GLY A 193 -7.79 -11.11 -2.14
C GLY A 193 -7.13 -12.35 -1.52
N GLY A 194 -7.89 -13.45 -1.63
CA GLY A 194 -7.61 -14.88 -1.39
C GLY A 194 -7.10 -15.36 -0.02
N GLY A 195 -7.90 -16.27 0.58
CA GLY A 195 -7.51 -17.40 1.44
C GLY A 195 -6.89 -17.16 2.81
N ALA A 196 -6.25 -16.02 3.05
CA ALA A 196 -5.72 -15.64 4.35
C ALA A 196 -6.38 -14.33 4.78
N THR A 197 -7.48 -14.44 5.52
CA THR A 197 -8.06 -13.31 6.24
C THR A 197 -7.11 -12.91 7.37
N LYS A 198 -6.57 -11.68 7.32
CA LYS A 198 -6.40 -10.93 8.57
C LYS A 198 -7.81 -10.89 9.18
N PRO A 199 -8.04 -11.33 10.43
CA PRO A 199 -9.39 -11.34 10.97
C PRO A 199 -9.92 -9.92 10.92
N ASP A 200 -10.93 -9.72 10.08
CA ASP A 200 -11.69 -8.49 10.03
C ASP A 200 -12.30 -8.34 11.44
N THR A 201 -11.78 -7.35 12.17
CA THR A 201 -12.31 -6.92 13.45
C THR A 201 -12.72 -5.46 13.30
N PRO A 202 -13.69 -4.98 14.09
CA PRO A 202 -14.06 -3.56 14.10
C PRO A 202 -12.88 -2.60 14.34
N ALA A 203 -11.77 -3.08 14.92
CA ALA A 203 -10.55 -2.31 15.19
C ALA A 203 -9.52 -2.31 14.04
N SER A 204 -9.80 -2.99 12.93
CA SER A 204 -8.84 -3.09 11.81
C SER A 204 -8.73 -1.76 11.08
N GLU A 205 -7.52 -1.18 11.02
CA GLU A 205 -7.30 0.14 10.40
C GLU A 205 -7.26 0.05 8.87
N TYR A 206 -8.29 0.60 8.22
CA TYR A 206 -8.50 0.69 6.78
C TYR A 206 -9.05 2.07 6.42
N ARG A 207 -8.68 2.65 5.26
CA ARG A 207 -9.19 3.94 4.79
C ARG A 207 -10.45 3.74 3.93
N LEU A 208 -11.48 4.54 4.14
CA LEU A 208 -12.69 4.46 3.30
C LEU A 208 -12.34 4.71 1.83
N GLY A 209 -12.83 3.84 0.94
CA GLY A 209 -12.56 3.90 -0.51
C GLY A 209 -11.34 3.12 -0.96
N THR A 210 -10.49 2.60 -0.06
CA THR A 210 -9.32 1.78 -0.46
C THR A 210 -9.64 0.30 -0.71
N ARG A 211 -10.84 -0.15 -0.34
CA ARG A 211 -11.36 -1.48 -0.64
C ARG A 211 -12.87 -1.46 -0.81
N THR A 212 -13.39 -2.47 -1.51
CA THR A 212 -14.83 -2.73 -1.60
C THR A 212 -15.35 -3.21 -0.26
N LEU A 213 -16.43 -2.59 0.25
CA LEU A 213 -17.11 -3.04 1.47
C LEU A 213 -18.42 -3.73 1.13
N LYS A 214 -18.76 -4.77 1.87
CA LYS A 214 -20.01 -5.54 1.75
C LYS A 214 -20.36 -6.18 3.07
N ASN A 215 -21.52 -6.81 3.15
CA ASN A 215 -21.94 -7.55 4.34
C ASN A 215 -20.83 -8.51 4.81
N GLY A 216 -20.45 -8.40 6.09
CA GLY A 216 -19.36 -9.14 6.73
C GLY A 216 -18.01 -8.42 6.77
N SER A 217 -17.81 -7.33 6.01
CA SER A 217 -16.62 -6.47 6.14
C SER A 217 -16.56 -5.84 7.53
N LYS A 218 -15.38 -5.77 8.15
CA LYS A 218 -15.19 -5.03 9.42
C LYS A 218 -13.95 -4.14 9.35
N GLY A 219 -13.96 -3.03 10.08
CA GLY A 219 -12.81 -2.12 10.20
C GLY A 219 -13.18 -0.64 10.25
N THR A 220 -12.17 0.22 10.35
CA THR A 220 -12.36 1.67 10.47
C THR A 220 -12.97 2.31 9.22
N ASP A 221 -12.79 1.69 8.05
CA ASP A 221 -13.44 2.12 6.81
C ASP A 221 -14.94 1.82 6.80
N VAL A 222 -15.35 0.67 7.30
CA VAL A 222 -16.77 0.36 7.53
C VAL A 222 -17.39 1.37 8.48
N LYS A 223 -16.68 1.72 9.55
CA LYS A 223 -17.14 2.75 10.48
C LYS A 223 -17.31 4.10 9.80
N ALA A 224 -16.33 4.52 9.00
CA ALA A 224 -16.40 5.77 8.26
C ALA A 224 -17.58 5.77 7.25
N LEU A 225 -17.82 4.65 6.55
CA LEU A 225 -19.01 4.51 5.71
C LEU A 225 -20.29 4.72 6.50
N GLN A 226 -20.43 4.06 7.65
CA GLN A 226 -21.59 4.17 8.52
C GLN A 226 -21.79 5.60 9.03
N GLU A 227 -20.70 6.30 9.39
CA GLU A 227 -20.74 7.72 9.80
C GLU A 227 -21.25 8.63 8.67
N PHE A 228 -20.78 8.47 7.44
CA PHE A 228 -21.28 9.24 6.30
C PHE A 228 -22.73 8.91 5.94
N LEU A 229 -23.13 7.64 6.02
CA LEU A 229 -24.53 7.25 5.82
C LEU A 229 -25.45 7.92 6.86
N LEU A 230 -25.03 7.95 8.13
CA LEU A 230 -25.76 8.66 9.19
C LEU A 230 -25.80 10.17 8.94
N GLN A 231 -24.70 10.79 8.52
CA GLN A 231 -24.63 12.22 8.16
C GLN A 231 -25.64 12.57 7.06
N LEU A 232 -25.79 11.70 6.06
CA LEU A 232 -26.74 11.87 4.96
C LEU A 232 -28.19 11.47 5.32
N GLY A 233 -28.46 11.14 6.58
CA GLY A 233 -29.80 10.82 7.10
C GLY A 233 -30.24 9.37 6.89
N TYR A 234 -29.33 8.45 6.57
CA TYR A 234 -29.64 7.02 6.49
C TYR A 234 -29.43 6.36 7.87
N ASN A 235 -30.53 6.03 8.53
CA ASN A 235 -30.50 5.51 9.89
C ASN A 235 -29.88 4.11 10.02
N LEU A 236 -29.05 3.94 11.05
CA LEU A 236 -28.48 2.67 11.54
C LEU A 236 -28.91 2.49 13.01
N PRO A 237 -30.17 2.08 13.26
CA PRO A 237 -30.82 2.25 14.55
C PRO A 237 -30.33 1.29 15.64
N ARG A 238 -29.68 0.17 15.29
CA ARG A 238 -29.34 -0.87 16.27
C ARG A 238 -27.90 -0.79 16.74
N TYR A 239 -26.95 -0.57 15.84
CA TYR A 239 -25.52 -0.60 16.16
C TYR A 239 -24.79 0.70 15.80
N GLY A 240 -25.40 1.56 14.97
CA GLY A 240 -24.79 2.83 14.59
C GLY A 240 -23.52 2.62 13.78
N ALA A 241 -22.51 3.48 14.00
CA ALA A 241 -21.20 3.36 13.37
C ALA A 241 -20.23 2.52 14.24
N ASP A 242 -20.39 1.20 14.18
CA ASP A 242 -19.65 0.23 14.99
C ASP A 242 -18.43 -0.38 14.28
N GLY A 243 -18.27 -0.14 12.98
CA GLY A 243 -17.21 -0.75 12.17
C GLY A 243 -17.48 -2.19 11.75
N ASP A 244 -18.72 -2.67 11.85
CA ASP A 244 -19.18 -3.98 11.40
C ASP A 244 -20.25 -3.84 10.31
N PHE A 245 -19.95 -4.30 9.10
CA PHE A 245 -20.85 -4.15 7.98
C PHE A 245 -21.91 -5.25 8.06
N GLY A 246 -22.94 -5.02 8.87
CA GLY A 246 -24.09 -5.89 9.03
C GLY A 246 -25.28 -5.54 8.13
N GLY A 247 -26.42 -6.21 8.36
CA GLY A 247 -27.63 -6.04 7.56
C GLY A 247 -28.23 -4.63 7.58
N GLU A 248 -28.03 -3.86 8.66
CA GLU A 248 -28.50 -2.47 8.69
C GLU A 248 -27.65 -1.54 7.81
N THR A 249 -26.32 -1.73 7.79
CA THR A 249 -25.42 -0.99 6.90
C THR A 249 -25.72 -1.31 5.44
N GLU A 250 -25.95 -2.59 5.11
CA GLU A 250 -26.36 -3.01 3.77
C GLU A 250 -27.68 -2.35 3.33
N THR A 251 -28.67 -2.33 4.23
CA THR A 251 -29.98 -1.73 3.96
C THR A 251 -29.87 -0.22 3.75
N ALA A 252 -29.11 0.47 4.59
CA ALA A 252 -28.84 1.91 4.47
C ALA A 252 -28.10 2.22 3.15
N LEU A 253 -27.10 1.41 2.79
CA LEU A 253 -26.33 1.60 1.57
C LEU A 253 -27.17 1.39 0.31
N LYS A 254 -28.04 0.37 0.27
CA LYS A 254 -28.97 0.15 -0.86
C LYS A 254 -29.92 1.33 -1.04
N ARG A 255 -30.41 1.93 0.05
CA ARG A 255 -31.25 3.14 0.00
C ARG A 255 -30.46 4.34 -0.54
N PHE A 256 -29.21 4.48 -0.14
CA PHE A 256 -28.31 5.51 -0.67
C PHE A 256 -28.07 5.33 -2.18
N GLN A 257 -27.73 4.11 -2.62
CA GLN A 257 -27.55 3.76 -4.02
C GLN A 257 -28.82 4.04 -4.84
N ALA A 258 -30.00 3.66 -4.31
CA ALA A 258 -31.29 3.95 -4.94
C ALA A 258 -31.49 5.45 -5.19
N ARG A 259 -31.17 6.29 -4.20
CA ARG A 259 -31.37 7.73 -4.26
C ARG A 259 -30.40 8.44 -5.19
N THR A 260 -29.21 7.88 -5.41
CA THR A 260 -28.18 8.40 -6.32
C THR A 260 -28.24 7.78 -7.72
N GLY A 261 -29.25 6.95 -8.01
CA GLY A 261 -29.42 6.32 -9.32
C GLY A 261 -28.44 5.18 -9.62
N LEU A 262 -27.75 4.66 -8.61
CA LEU A 262 -26.86 3.51 -8.72
C LEU A 262 -27.61 2.19 -8.56
N THR A 263 -26.99 1.11 -9.02
CA THR A 263 -27.46 -0.26 -8.78
C THR A 263 -27.51 -0.54 -7.27
N GLN A 264 -28.65 -1.05 -6.77
CA GLN A 264 -28.89 -1.33 -5.34
C GLN A 264 -28.31 -2.68 -4.90
N ASP A 265 -27.04 -2.92 -5.20
CA ASP A 265 -26.35 -4.18 -4.89
C ASP A 265 -25.91 -4.29 -3.42
N GLY A 266 -25.94 -3.19 -2.66
CA GLY A 266 -25.49 -3.14 -1.27
C GLY A 266 -23.98 -3.28 -1.10
N VAL A 267 -23.22 -3.03 -2.17
CA VAL A 267 -21.77 -3.11 -2.20
C VAL A 267 -21.18 -1.71 -2.31
N TYR A 268 -20.33 -1.33 -1.37
CA TYR A 268 -19.61 -0.07 -1.42
C TYR A 268 -18.38 -0.20 -2.33
N GLY A 269 -18.61 -0.05 -3.64
CA GLY A 269 -17.57 -0.02 -4.68
C GLY A 269 -17.18 1.41 -5.08
N GLY A 270 -16.32 1.54 -6.12
CA GLY A 270 -15.79 2.84 -6.56
C GLY A 270 -16.86 3.87 -6.94
N ASP A 271 -17.90 3.46 -7.68
CA ASP A 271 -18.99 4.36 -8.08
C ASP A 271 -19.82 4.81 -6.88
N THR A 272 -20.07 3.90 -5.92
CA THR A 272 -20.77 4.23 -4.67
C THR A 272 -19.90 5.12 -3.77
N HIS A 273 -18.58 4.93 -3.76
CA HIS A 273 -17.64 5.79 -3.06
C HIS A 273 -17.67 7.22 -3.59
N LYS A 274 -17.56 7.37 -4.93
CA LYS A 274 -17.65 8.68 -5.58
C LYS A 274 -18.98 9.37 -5.23
N ALA A 275 -20.10 8.69 -5.45
CA ALA A 275 -21.43 9.24 -5.16
C ALA A 275 -21.58 9.63 -3.67
N LEU A 276 -21.01 8.83 -2.74
CA LEU A 276 -21.05 9.15 -1.32
C LEU A 276 -20.25 10.42 -1.00
N MET A 277 -19.06 10.56 -1.58
CA MET A 277 -18.22 11.76 -1.38
C MET A 277 -18.88 13.00 -2.00
N ASP A 278 -19.46 12.87 -3.19
CA ASP A 278 -20.21 13.96 -3.85
C ASP A 278 -21.43 14.36 -3.00
N ALA A 279 -22.21 13.38 -2.52
CA ALA A 279 -23.39 13.65 -1.68
C ALA A 279 -23.04 14.28 -0.32
N VAL A 280 -21.91 13.88 0.29
CA VAL A 280 -21.39 14.50 1.52
C VAL A 280 -20.94 15.93 1.24
N ALA A 281 -20.21 16.15 0.15
CA ALA A 281 -19.79 17.48 -0.28
C ALA A 281 -20.99 18.39 -0.57
N ASP A 282 -22.03 17.90 -1.26
CA ASP A 282 -23.26 18.65 -1.55
C ASP A 282 -24.08 18.92 -0.28
N HIS A 283 -24.18 17.95 0.63
CA HIS A 283 -24.80 18.13 1.93
C HIS A 283 -24.09 19.21 2.75
N ASP A 284 -22.77 19.30 2.61
CA ASP A 284 -21.94 20.31 3.27
C ASP A 284 -21.98 21.66 2.52
N ALA A 285 -22.13 21.67 1.18
CA ALA A 285 -22.23 22.86 0.33
C ALA A 285 -23.63 23.50 0.30
N GLY A 286 -24.70 22.72 0.55
CA GLY A 286 -26.08 23.21 0.75
C GLY A 286 -26.25 24.06 2.02
N LYS A 287 -25.16 24.23 2.79
CA LYS A 287 -24.95 25.33 3.74
C LYS A 287 -24.13 26.42 3.03
N GLU A 288 -24.76 27.16 2.14
CA GLU A 288 -24.09 28.10 1.23
C GLU A 288 -23.26 29.17 1.99
N PRO A 289 -21.96 29.34 1.66
CA PRO A 289 -21.25 30.60 1.83
C PRO A 289 -21.54 31.51 0.61
N ALA A 290 -21.89 32.77 0.86
CA ALA A 290 -22.12 33.77 -0.17
C ALA A 290 -20.89 34.01 -1.06
N GLU A 291 -21.16 34.32 -2.34
CA GLU A 291 -20.23 34.60 -3.45
C GLU A 291 -19.31 35.84 -3.26
N PRO A 292 -18.25 36.01 -4.09
CA PRO A 292 -16.96 36.52 -3.65
C PRO A 292 -16.70 38.01 -3.96
N ASP A 293 -16.16 38.72 -2.99
CA ASP A 293 -15.32 39.91 -3.21
C ASP A 293 -13.90 39.61 -2.69
N GLU A 294 -12.92 39.69 -3.58
CA GLU A 294 -11.51 39.87 -3.20
C GLU A 294 -11.22 41.38 -3.00
N PRO A 295 -10.14 41.81 -2.30
CA PRO A 295 -9.14 41.04 -1.53
C PRO A 295 -8.89 41.62 -0.11
N SER A 296 -8.63 40.78 0.91
CA SER A 296 -7.66 41.03 2.01
C SER A 296 -7.86 40.12 3.24
N GLY A 297 -6.76 39.55 3.75
CA GLY A 297 -6.65 39.10 5.16
C GLY A 297 -6.89 37.61 5.47
N PRO A 298 -6.32 37.10 6.59
CA PRO A 298 -6.18 35.67 6.86
C PRO A 298 -7.54 35.02 7.21
N SER A 299 -7.87 33.91 6.53
CA SER A 299 -9.11 33.16 6.76
C SER A 299 -9.14 32.47 8.14
N SER A 300 -10.24 32.70 8.87
CA SER A 300 -10.56 32.23 10.21
C SER A 300 -11.16 30.82 10.20
N ALA A 301 -10.34 29.79 10.00
CA ALA A 301 -10.77 28.40 10.21
C ALA A 301 -11.05 28.16 11.71
N LYS A 302 -12.22 27.61 12.06
CA LYS A 302 -12.61 27.27 13.44
C LYS A 302 -11.59 26.33 14.06
N ARG A 303 -11.11 26.66 15.26
CA ARG A 303 -10.03 25.95 15.95
C ARG A 303 -10.52 25.33 17.24
N VAL A 304 -9.73 24.40 17.76
CA VAL A 304 -9.83 23.91 19.14
C VAL A 304 -8.58 24.32 19.88
N ARG A 305 -8.72 25.25 20.83
CA ARG A 305 -7.66 25.63 21.76
C ARG A 305 -7.67 24.71 22.98
N ILE A 306 -6.50 24.24 23.38
CA ILE A 306 -6.30 23.51 24.62
C ILE A 306 -6.35 24.48 25.81
N VAL A 307 -7.13 24.14 26.83
CA VAL A 307 -7.31 24.91 28.07
C VAL A 307 -7.11 23.97 29.27
N CYS A 308 -5.93 24.01 29.88
CA CYS A 308 -5.53 23.07 30.92
C CYS A 308 -4.58 23.66 31.98
N ASP A 309 -4.67 24.97 32.23
CA ASP A 309 -3.99 25.71 33.31
C ASP A 309 -2.47 25.44 33.37
N GLY A 310 -1.79 25.57 32.23
CA GLY A 310 -0.35 25.33 32.08
C GLY A 310 0.08 23.86 31.95
N GLY A 311 -0.87 22.91 31.93
CA GLY A 311 -0.61 21.48 31.79
C GLY A 311 -0.48 20.98 30.34
N THR A 312 -0.72 19.68 30.17
CA THR A 312 -0.87 19.04 28.85
C THR A 312 -2.11 18.16 28.79
N VAL A 313 -2.72 18.07 27.61
CA VAL A 313 -3.89 17.23 27.35
C VAL A 313 -3.53 16.13 26.35
N ASN A 314 -3.93 14.91 26.66
CA ASN A 314 -3.74 13.78 25.75
C ASN A 314 -4.69 13.88 24.55
N ILE A 315 -4.12 13.76 23.36
CA ILE A 315 -4.88 13.55 22.12
C ILE A 315 -4.92 12.05 21.86
N ARG A 316 -6.10 11.52 21.55
CA ARG A 316 -6.37 10.08 21.45
C ARG A 316 -6.97 9.71 20.10
N VAL A 317 -6.91 8.43 19.75
CA VAL A 317 -7.56 7.91 18.53
C VAL A 317 -9.10 7.91 18.59
N GLY A 318 -9.69 8.11 19.77
CA GLY A 318 -11.14 8.13 19.96
C GLY A 318 -11.57 9.04 21.11
N ASN A 319 -12.86 9.35 21.17
CA ASN A 319 -13.50 10.34 22.04
C ASN A 319 -13.67 9.88 23.50
N GLY A 320 -12.61 9.36 24.13
CA GLY A 320 -12.67 8.81 25.48
C GLY A 320 -11.31 8.40 26.03
N THR A 321 -11.20 8.27 27.35
CA THR A 321 -9.93 7.96 28.02
C THR A 321 -9.46 6.52 27.81
N GLN A 322 -10.38 5.61 27.46
CA GLN A 322 -10.10 4.22 27.08
C GLN A 322 -9.32 4.08 25.76
N TYR A 323 -9.36 5.10 24.91
CA TYR A 323 -8.69 5.06 23.61
C TYR A 323 -7.20 5.38 23.70
N LYS A 324 -6.39 4.75 22.85
CA LYS A 324 -4.93 4.92 22.81
C LYS A 324 -4.55 6.39 22.61
N ARG A 325 -3.59 6.86 23.41
CA ARG A 325 -2.94 8.18 23.26
C ARG A 325 -2.05 8.19 22.01
N ILE A 326 -2.18 9.24 21.20
CA ILE A 326 -1.36 9.48 20.00
C ILE A 326 -0.44 10.69 20.15
N ALA A 327 -0.81 11.65 21.00
CA ALA A 327 0.02 12.81 21.31
C ALA A 327 -0.38 13.42 22.66
N ALA A 328 0.36 14.45 23.08
CA ALA A 328 -0.13 15.41 24.06
C ALA A 328 0.10 16.84 23.55
N ALA A 329 -0.85 17.72 23.84
CA ALA A 329 -0.80 19.12 23.49
C ALA A 329 -0.69 19.99 24.73
N LYS A 330 0.13 21.04 24.67
CA LYS A 330 0.31 22.00 25.76
C LYS A 330 -0.87 22.96 25.82
N ASP A 331 -1.09 23.53 26.99
CA ASP A 331 -2.01 24.65 27.18
C ASP A 331 -1.81 25.75 26.11
N GLY A 332 -2.92 26.30 25.58
CA GLY A 332 -2.91 27.30 24.52
C GLY A 332 -2.64 26.77 23.10
N THR A 333 -2.23 25.51 22.93
CA THR A 333 -2.07 24.92 21.59
C THR A 333 -3.43 24.92 20.88
N SER A 334 -3.45 25.25 19.59
CA SER A 334 -4.68 25.27 18.82
C SER A 334 -4.60 24.37 17.59
N PHE A 335 -5.65 23.62 17.33
CA PHE A 335 -5.78 22.71 16.17
C PHE A 335 -6.96 23.10 15.31
N GLU A 336 -6.96 22.69 14.05
CA GLU A 336 -8.15 22.78 13.21
C GLU A 336 -9.26 21.89 13.79
N TRP A 337 -10.48 22.43 13.91
CA TRP A 337 -11.64 21.72 14.43
C TRP A 337 -12.29 20.85 13.33
N VAL A 338 -12.66 19.61 13.67
CA VAL A 338 -13.35 18.68 12.75
C VAL A 338 -14.80 18.45 13.19
N ALA A 339 -15.03 18.05 14.43
CA ALA A 339 -16.36 17.72 14.97
C ALA A 339 -16.38 17.75 16.49
N THR A 340 -17.57 17.69 17.10
CA THR A 340 -17.73 17.50 18.55
C THR A 340 -18.67 16.32 18.79
N ALA A 341 -18.21 15.33 19.55
CA ALA A 341 -19.02 14.17 19.92
C ALA A 341 -20.05 14.54 20.99
N GLU A 342 -21.15 13.77 21.08
CA GLU A 342 -22.20 13.96 22.09
C GLU A 342 -21.66 13.96 23.54
N ASN A 343 -20.59 13.22 23.78
CA ASN A 343 -19.92 13.16 25.08
C ASN A 343 -18.93 14.33 25.34
N GLY A 344 -18.96 15.36 24.51
CA GLY A 344 -18.22 16.61 24.69
C GLY A 344 -16.74 16.54 24.31
N TRP A 345 -16.26 15.54 23.56
CA TRP A 345 -14.90 15.53 23.01
C TRP A 345 -14.85 16.22 21.64
N HIS A 346 -13.76 16.94 21.35
CA HIS A 346 -13.54 17.58 20.06
C HIS A 346 -12.59 16.77 19.20
N ALA A 347 -12.96 16.56 17.94
CA ALA A 347 -12.07 16.03 16.91
C ALA A 347 -11.26 17.17 16.29
N VAL A 348 -9.96 16.93 16.08
CA VAL A 348 -9.00 17.92 15.62
C VAL A 348 -8.04 17.36 14.59
N VAL A 349 -7.54 18.20 13.67
CA VAL A 349 -6.50 17.78 12.70
C VAL A 349 -5.10 18.05 13.27
N MET A 350 -4.25 17.02 13.24
CA MET A 350 -2.84 17.10 13.62
C MET A 350 -1.99 16.27 12.65
N ASN A 351 -1.02 16.90 11.99
CA ASN A 351 -0.11 16.27 11.03
C ASN A 351 -0.85 15.46 9.93
N GLY A 352 -1.98 15.96 9.45
CA GLY A 352 -2.80 15.29 8.42
C GLY A 352 -3.62 14.09 8.92
N ARG A 353 -3.75 13.88 10.23
CA ARG A 353 -4.60 12.84 10.85
C ARG A 353 -5.57 13.47 11.85
N VAL A 354 -6.76 12.87 12.01
CA VAL A 354 -7.74 13.27 13.03
C VAL A 354 -7.38 12.64 14.39
N GLY A 355 -7.39 13.46 15.44
CA GLY A 355 -7.28 13.04 16.84
C GLY A 355 -8.40 13.64 17.68
N TRP A 356 -8.64 13.07 18.86
CA TRP A 356 -9.69 13.50 19.77
C TRP A 356 -9.11 14.08 21.06
N VAL A 357 -9.61 15.24 21.46
CA VAL A 357 -9.28 15.92 22.70
C VAL A 357 -10.52 16.08 23.57
N SER A 358 -10.34 15.94 24.89
CA SER A 358 -11.44 16.10 25.84
C SER A 358 -11.90 17.56 25.87
N GLY A 359 -13.18 17.83 25.64
CA GLY A 359 -13.75 19.19 25.75
C GLY A 359 -13.79 19.71 27.18
N LYS A 360 -13.48 18.88 28.19
CA LYS A 360 -13.17 19.36 29.54
C LYS A 360 -11.92 20.25 29.57
N TYR A 361 -10.98 20.01 28.65
CA TYR A 361 -9.68 20.67 28.60
C TYR A 361 -9.41 21.34 27.25
N SER A 362 -10.47 21.67 26.52
CA SER A 362 -10.36 22.37 25.25
C SER A 362 -11.62 23.17 24.95
N LYS A 363 -11.47 24.22 24.14
CA LYS A 363 -12.55 25.10 23.72
C LYS A 363 -12.47 25.33 22.22
N THR A 364 -13.60 25.35 21.55
CA THR A 364 -13.67 25.77 20.15
C THR A 364 -13.60 27.30 20.07
N GLU A 365 -12.77 27.85 19.19
CA GLU A 365 -12.59 29.29 18.96
C GLU A 365 -12.55 29.66 17.48
#